data_AF-A0A1C5SFL9-F1
#
_entry.id   AF-A0A1C5SFL9-F1
#
_cell.length_a   1.000
_cell.length_b   1.000
_cell.length_c   1.000
_cell.angle_alpha   90.00
_cell.angle_beta   90.00
_cell.angle_gamma   90.00
#
_symmetry.space_group_name_H-M   'P 1'
#
loop_
_entity.id
_entity.type
_entity.pdbx_description
1 polymer ?
#
loop_
_entity_poly.entity_id
_entity_poly.type
_entity_poly.pdbx_seq_one_letter_code
_entity_poly.pdbx_strand_id
1 'polypeptide(L)' 'MVKPIMKDVFFLGQKSEPATKADLQVGKDLQDTLKANRRSCRCIQ' A
#
# COMPACT_ATOMS: atom_id res chain seq x y z
N MET A 1 2.20 -11.07 1.47
CA MET A 1 1.23 -11.08 2.59
C MET A 1 0.28 -9.89 2.43
N VAL A 2 -1.03 -10.09 2.51
CA VAL A 2 -1.99 -8.98 2.35
C VAL A 2 -2.03 -8.17 3.64
N LYS A 3 -1.59 -6.90 3.59
CA LYS A 3 -1.65 -6.00 4.74
C LYS A 3 -3.00 -5.26 4.75
N PRO A 4 -3.61 -5.00 5.92
CA PRO A 4 -4.77 -4.13 5.98
C PRO A 4 -4.41 -2.70 5.54
N ILE A 5 -5.32 -2.04 4.82
CA ILE A 5 -5.13 -0.65 4.39
C ILE A 5 -5.22 0.26 5.62
N MET A 6 -4.14 0.96 5.94
CA MET A 6 -4.10 1.96 7.00
C MET A 6 -4.85 3.22 6.56
N LYS A 7 -5.86 3.64 7.33
CA LYS A 7 -6.71 4.80 7.03
C LYS A 7 -6.49 5.98 8.00
N ASP A 8 -5.47 5.87 8.85
CA ASP A 8 -5.18 6.89 9.85
C ASP A 8 -4.54 8.12 9.20
N VAL A 9 -5.22 9.26 9.31
CA VAL A 9 -4.81 10.53 8.71
C VAL A 9 -3.51 11.06 9.32
N PHE A 10 -3.28 10.83 10.62
CA PHE A 10 -2.05 11.24 11.31
C PHE A 10 -0.85 10.42 10.87
N PHE A 11 -1.08 9.16 10.48
CA PHE A 11 -0.04 8.30 9.92
C PHE A 11 0.27 8.66 8.46
N LEU A 12 -0.77 8.89 7.64
CA LEU A 12 -0.62 9.26 6.23
C LEU A 12 -0.05 10.67 6.01
N GLY A 13 -0.17 11.55 7.01
CA GLY A 13 0.41 12.91 6.98
C GLY A 13 1.91 12.98 7.26
N GLN A 14 2.54 11.87 7.67
CA GLN A 14 3.98 11.84 7.96
C GLN A 14 4.81 11.65 6.69
N LYS A 15 6.01 12.25 6.64
CA LYS A 15 6.96 12.02 5.55
C LYS A 15 7.42 10.57 5.58
N SER A 16 7.38 9.92 4.41
CA SER A 16 7.92 8.59 4.23
C SER A 16 9.45 8.63 4.11
N GLU A 17 10.11 7.61 4.67
CA GLU A 17 11.54 7.39 4.46
C GLU A 17 11.84 6.95 3.02
N PRO A 18 13.05 7.20 2.49
CA PRO A 18 13.43 6.76 1.16
C PRO A 18 13.41 5.24 1.05
N ALA A 19 12.71 4.72 0.03
CA ALA A 19 12.72 3.29 -0.25
C ALA A 19 14.11 2.84 -0.74
N THR A 20 14.60 1.73 -0.21
CA THR A 20 15.87 1.10 -0.58
C THR A 20 15.64 -0.21 -1.35
N LYS A 21 16.69 -0.81 -1.91
CA LYS A 21 16.59 -2.10 -2.61
C LYS A 21 16.14 -3.26 -1.70
N ALA A 22 16.29 -3.12 -0.38
CA ALA A 22 15.76 -4.09 0.58
C ALA A 22 14.22 -4.09 0.60
N ASP A 23 13.58 -2.99 0.21
CA ASP A 23 12.13 -2.80 0.21
C ASP A 23 11.44 -3.37 -1.04
N LEU A 24 12.19 -3.99 -1.95
CA LEU A 24 11.64 -4.64 -3.15
C LEU A 24 10.58 -5.70 -2.81
N GLN A 25 10.80 -6.45 -1.73
CA GLN A 25 9.83 -7.43 -1.25
C GLN A 25 8.56 -6.75 -0.72
N VAL A 26 8.71 -5.63 -0.01
CA VAL A 26 7.59 -4.81 0.48
C VAL A 26 6.79 -4.26 -0.70
N GLY A 27 7.45 -3.82 -1.77
CA GLY A 27 6.79 -3.37 -3.00
C GLY A 27 5.92 -4.43 -3.67
N LYS A 28 6.34 -5.71 -3.65
CA LYS A 28 5.51 -6.83 -4.13
C LYS A 28 4.30 -7.05 -3.22
N ASP A 29 4.50 -7.04 -1.90
CA ASP A 29 3.41 -7.19 -0.94
C ASP A 29 2.37 -6.07 -1.04
N LEU A 30 2.80 -4.84 -1.35
CA LEU A 30 1.90 -3.70 -1.59
C LEU A 30 1.08 -3.89 -2.87
N GLN A 31 1.68 -4.38 -3.95
CA GLN A 31 0.95 -4.69 -5.19
C GLN A 31 -0.08 -5.79 -5.00
N ASP A 32 0.25 -6.84 -4.23
CA ASP A 32 -0.68 -7.92 -3.92
C ASP A 32 -1.82 -7.43 -3.02
N THR A 33 -1.51 -6.58 -2.05
CA THR A 33 -2.52 -5.91 -1.21
C THR A 33 -3.45 -5.04 -2.05
N LEU A 34 -2.92 -4.28 -3.01
CA LEU A 34 -3.71 -3.44 -3.92
C LEU A 34 -4.61 -4.29 -4.82
N LYS A 35 -4.11 -5.42 -5.36
CA LYS A 35 -4.90 -6.36 -6.17
C LYS A 35 -6.02 -7.03 -5.37
N ALA A 36 -5.76 -7.41 -4.12
CA ALA A 36 -6.76 -7.99 -3.23
C ALA A 36 -7.86 -6.96 -2.87
N ASN A 37 -7.49 -5.69 -2.71
CA ASN A 37 -8.41 -4.59 -2.42
C ASN A 37 -9.01 -3.94 -3.68
N ARG A 38 -8.74 -4.47 -4.88
CA ARG A 38 -9.16 -3.91 -6.18
C ARG A 38 -10.68 -3.86 -6.37
N ARG A 39 -11.44 -4.69 -5.63
CA ARG A 39 -12.91 -4.60 -5.56
C ARG A 39 -13.42 -3.33 -4.87
N SER A 40 -12.61 -2.71 -4.01
CA SER A 40 -12.92 -1.44 -3.35
C SER A 40 -12.34 -0.23 -4.08
N CYS A 41 -11.37 -0.44 -4.97
CA CYS A 41 -10.93 0.59 -5.91
C CYS A 41 -12.04 0.77 -6.95
N ARG A 42 -12.86 1.81 -6.77
CA ARG A 42 -13.75 2.34 -7.81
C ARG A 42 -12.89 2.99 -8.90
N CYS A 43 -12.12 2.19 -9.63
CA CYS A 43 -11.69 2.60 -10.96
C CYS A 43 -12.99 2.66 -11.77
N ILE A 44 -13.34 3.89 -12.13
CA ILE A 44 -14.44 4.29 -13.01
C ILE A 44 -14.62 3.24 -14.12
N GLN A 45 -15.85 2.74 -14.24
CA GLN A 45 -16.35 1.97 -15.38
C GLN A 45 -16.30 2.80 -16.66
#